data_AF-A0A0R3QDQ8-F1
#
_entry.id   AF-A0A0R3QDQ8-F1
#
_cell.length_a   1.000
_cell.length_b   1.000
_cell.length_c   1.000
_cell.angle_alpha   90.00
_cell.angle_beta   90.00
_cell.angle_gamma   90.00
#
_symmetry.space_group_name_H-M   'P 1'
#
loop_
_entity.id
_entity.type
_entity.pdbx_description
1 polymer ?
#
loop_
_entity_poly.entity_id
_entity_poly.type
_entity_poly.pdbx_seq_one_letter_code
_entity_poly.pdbx_strand_id
1 'polypeptide(L)'
;MFKGRILLSSDYRQLEMRMLAHLSADPNLISLFLTKDDFFEIITNKWNKNETLHIKVDRNKVKQLCYGIIYGMGAISLSKELGISKQHAQQMIISFFQLFPKVRTWMDKILAMCRTNGFVSTLLGRRRFLPQITSAVLQTELAQAERQAINTCIQVDVRYRYMIFYTYF
;
A
#
# COMPACT_ATOMS: atom_id res chain seq x y z
N MET A 1 -39.78 1.45 0.45
CA MET A 1 -38.99 1.57 -0.80
C MET A 1 -39.39 2.86 -1.50
N PHE A 2 -38.45 3.78 -1.76
CA PHE A 2 -38.74 5.03 -2.47
C PHE A 2 -38.92 4.73 -3.98
N LYS A 3 -40.17 4.68 -4.46
CA LYS A 3 -40.47 4.56 -5.90
C LYS A 3 -40.04 5.84 -6.63
N GLY A 4 -39.33 5.70 -7.76
CA GLY A 4 -38.95 6.81 -8.65
C GLY A 4 -37.62 7.49 -8.37
N ARG A 5 -36.75 6.92 -7.53
CA ARG A 5 -35.38 7.43 -7.28
C ARG A 5 -34.33 6.41 -7.71
N ILE A 6 -33.20 6.91 -8.20
CA ILE A 6 -32.01 6.14 -8.58
C ILE A 6 -30.92 6.39 -7.54
N LEU A 7 -30.26 5.32 -7.09
CA LEU A 7 -29.05 5.43 -6.28
C LEU A 7 -27.86 5.62 -7.21
N LEU A 8 -27.24 6.80 -7.15
CA LEU A 8 -25.97 7.08 -7.79
C LEU A 8 -24.85 6.88 -6.76
N SER A 9 -23.93 5.95 -7.05
CA SER A 9 -22.69 5.78 -6.29
C SER A 9 -21.51 6.12 -7.19
N SER A 10 -20.58 6.91 -6.65
CA SER A 10 -19.30 7.20 -7.29
C SER A 10 -18.21 6.81 -6.31
N ASP A 11 -17.42 5.80 -6.67
CA ASP A 11 -16.28 5.35 -5.89
C ASP A 11 -14.99 5.61 -6.68
N TYR A 12 -13.94 6.02 -5.96
CA TYR A 12 -12.66 6.33 -6.55
C TYR A 12 -11.91 5.04 -6.85
N ARG A 13 -11.56 4.86 -8.12
CA ARG A 13 -10.76 3.72 -8.58
C ARG A 13 -9.35 3.77 -7.96
N GLN A 14 -9.06 2.80 -7.10
CA GLN A 14 -7.75 2.55 -6.49
C GLN A 14 -7.13 3.78 -5.78
N LEU A 15 -7.95 4.57 -5.07
CA LEU A 15 -7.52 5.83 -4.44
C LEU A 15 -6.26 5.68 -3.58
N GLU A 16 -6.19 4.66 -2.73
CA GLU A 16 -5.07 4.44 -1.81
C GLU A 16 -3.74 4.14 -2.55
N MET A 17 -3.80 3.46 -3.70
CA MET A 17 -2.61 3.23 -4.51
C MET A 17 -2.13 4.51 -5.19
N ARG A 18 -3.07 5.38 -5.62
CA ARG A 18 -2.74 6.69 -6.17
C ARG A 18 -2.19 7.64 -5.09
N MET A 19 -2.70 7.56 -3.86
CA MET A 19 -2.11 8.23 -2.71
C MET A 19 -0.68 7.76 -2.48
N LEU A 20 -0.45 6.45 -2.51
CA LEU A 20 0.89 5.90 -2.37
C LEU A 20 1.83 6.40 -3.47
N ALA A 21 1.36 6.43 -4.72
CA ALA A 21 2.12 6.98 -5.86
C ALA A 21 2.51 8.45 -5.61
N HIS A 22 1.55 9.26 -5.16
CA HIS A 22 1.80 10.67 -4.82
C HIS A 22 2.77 10.84 -3.65
N LEU A 23 2.55 10.14 -2.53
CA LEU A 23 3.33 10.28 -1.30
C LEU A 23 4.77 9.75 -1.45
N SER A 24 4.94 8.64 -2.18
CA SER A 24 6.26 8.07 -2.47
C SER A 24 7.01 8.81 -3.58
N ALA A 25 6.29 9.55 -4.43
CA ALA A 25 6.80 10.16 -5.65
C ALA A 25 7.57 9.16 -6.54
N ASP A 26 7.16 7.89 -6.51
CA ASP A 26 7.77 6.80 -7.28
C ASP A 26 7.40 6.93 -8.77
N PRO A 27 8.38 7.15 -9.66
CA PRO A 27 8.09 7.41 -11.07
C PRO A 27 7.49 6.20 -11.78
N ASN A 28 7.83 4.98 -11.37
CA ASN A 28 7.27 3.76 -11.95
C ASN A 28 5.83 3.56 -11.49
N LEU A 29 5.55 3.82 -10.22
CA LEU A 29 4.17 3.72 -9.71
C LEU A 29 3.28 4.79 -10.31
N ILE A 30 3.77 6.03 -10.41
CA ILE A 30 3.07 7.14 -11.05
C ILE A 30 2.77 6.84 -12.51
N SER A 31 3.75 6.39 -13.28
CA SER A 31 3.56 6.12 -14.71
C SER A 31 2.49 5.06 -14.97
N LEU A 32 2.40 4.02 -14.12
CA LEU A 32 1.33 3.02 -14.21
C LEU A 32 -0.07 3.58 -13.95
N PHE A 33 -0.21 4.67 -13.18
CA PHE A 33 -1.51 5.30 -12.94
C PHE A 33 -1.89 6.37 -13.97
N LEU A 34 -0.94 6.76 -14.81
CA LEU A 34 -1.14 7.63 -15.97
C LEU A 34 -1.57 6.87 -17.22
N THR A 35 -1.37 5.55 -17.27
CA THR A 35 -1.93 4.71 -18.35
C THR A 35 -3.43 4.44 -18.12
N LYS A 36 -4.13 4.00 -19.18
CA LYS A 36 -5.54 3.58 -19.09
C LYS A 36 -5.70 2.13 -18.60
N ASP A 37 -4.60 1.42 -18.42
CA ASP A 37 -4.57 0.00 -18.11
C ASP A 37 -4.83 -0.26 -16.61
N ASP A 38 -5.33 -1.46 -16.29
CA ASP A 38 -5.55 -1.83 -14.89
C ASP A 38 -4.19 -2.13 -14.21
N PHE A 39 -3.85 -1.31 -13.21
CA PHE A 39 -2.62 -1.45 -12.42
C PHE A 39 -2.39 -2.89 -11.94
N PHE A 40 -3.41 -3.55 -11.40
CA PHE A 40 -3.25 -4.90 -10.85
C PHE A 40 -3.06 -5.93 -11.96
N GLU A 41 -3.72 -5.77 -13.11
CA GLU A 41 -3.51 -6.62 -14.28
C GLU A 41 -2.07 -6.52 -14.81
N ILE A 42 -1.49 -5.32 -14.83
CA ILE A 42 -0.08 -5.13 -15.21
C ILE A 42 0.84 -5.90 -14.26
N ILE A 43 0.62 -5.79 -12.95
CA ILE A 43 1.43 -6.48 -11.94
C ILE A 43 1.25 -7.99 -12.02
N THR A 44 0.01 -8.47 -12.23
CA THR A 44 -0.29 -9.88 -12.49
C THR A 44 0.50 -10.41 -13.68
N ASN A 45 0.46 -9.71 -14.81
CA ASN A 45 1.21 -10.11 -16.01
C ASN A 45 2.72 -10.10 -15.76
N LYS A 46 3.23 -9.16 -14.98
CA LYS A 46 4.66 -9.07 -14.66
C LYS A 46 5.11 -10.20 -13.74
N TRP A 47 4.33 -10.56 -12.73
CA TRP A 47 4.64 -11.67 -11.83
C TRP A 47 4.49 -13.04 -12.51
N ASN A 48 3.43 -13.23 -13.31
CA ASN A 48 3.22 -14.48 -14.04
C ASN A 48 4.29 -14.75 -15.12
N LYS A 49 4.90 -13.70 -15.69
CA LYS A 49 6.03 -13.82 -16.63
C LYS A 49 7.38 -13.96 -15.95
N ASN A 50 7.47 -13.76 -14.64
CA ASN A 50 8.73 -13.87 -13.92
C ASN A 50 8.98 -15.34 -13.54
N GLU A 51 9.82 -16.00 -14.34
CA GLU A 51 10.20 -17.40 -14.13
C GLU A 51 10.76 -17.65 -12.72
N THR A 52 11.48 -16.69 -12.14
CA THR A 52 12.07 -16.83 -10.79
C THR A 52 11.04 -16.91 -9.67
N LEU A 53 9.82 -16.39 -9.89
CA LEU A 53 8.75 -16.46 -8.89
C LEU A 53 7.99 -17.78 -8.94
N HIS A 54 8.08 -18.53 -10.06
CA HIS A 54 7.39 -19.80 -10.30
C HIS A 54 5.92 -19.83 -9.81
N ILE A 55 5.21 -18.71 -9.94
CA ILE A 55 3.85 -18.55 -9.39
C ILE A 55 2.88 -18.12 -10.49
N LYS A 56 1.68 -18.70 -10.47
CA LYS A 56 0.53 -18.23 -11.25
C LYS A 56 -0.46 -17.59 -10.30
N VAL A 57 -0.65 -16.29 -10.43
CA VAL A 57 -1.60 -15.50 -9.64
C VAL A 57 -2.63 -14.85 -10.56
N ASP A 58 -3.86 -14.69 -10.06
CA ASP A 58 -4.88 -13.90 -10.73
C ASP A 58 -4.85 -12.43 -10.25
N ARG A 59 -5.57 -11.58 -10.97
CA ARG A 59 -5.66 -10.14 -10.70
C ARG A 59 -6.24 -9.81 -9.32
N ASN A 60 -7.23 -10.57 -8.84
CA ASN A 60 -7.83 -10.33 -7.53
C ASN A 60 -6.86 -10.68 -6.40
N LYS A 61 -6.08 -11.76 -6.57
CA LYS A 61 -5.04 -12.12 -5.63
C LYS A 61 -3.96 -11.07 -5.61
N VAL A 62 -3.45 -10.63 -6.76
CA VAL A 62 -2.46 -9.54 -6.84
C VAL A 62 -2.97 -8.26 -6.17
N LYS A 63 -4.24 -7.89 -6.37
CA LYS A 63 -4.85 -6.78 -5.64
C LYS A 63 -4.71 -6.94 -4.13
N GLN A 64 -5.15 -8.07 -3.57
CA GLN A 64 -5.04 -8.34 -2.14
C GLN A 64 -3.59 -8.26 -1.65
N LEU A 65 -2.65 -8.82 -2.41
CA LEU A 65 -1.24 -8.83 -2.06
C LEU A 65 -0.61 -7.44 -2.08
N CYS A 66 -0.86 -6.63 -3.11
CA CYS A 66 -0.36 -5.26 -3.16
C CYS A 66 -0.84 -4.46 -1.94
N TYR A 67 -2.13 -4.53 -1.61
CA TYR A 67 -2.65 -3.90 -0.39
C TYR A 67 -2.01 -4.47 0.88
N GLY A 68 -1.82 -5.79 0.95
CA GLY A 68 -1.11 -6.44 2.05
C GLY A 68 0.30 -5.89 2.23
N ILE A 69 1.09 -5.84 1.16
CA ILE A 69 2.48 -5.38 1.17
C ILE A 69 2.56 -3.91 1.61
N ILE A 70 1.70 -3.05 1.06
CA ILE A 70 1.66 -1.62 1.39
C ILE A 70 1.28 -1.39 2.85
N TYR A 71 0.45 -2.25 3.41
CA TYR A 71 0.08 -2.23 4.83
C TYR A 71 0.98 -3.11 5.70
N GLY A 72 2.22 -3.37 5.25
CA GLY A 72 3.26 -4.01 6.04
C GLY A 72 3.02 -5.49 6.34
N MET A 73 2.30 -6.21 5.48
CA MET A 73 2.21 -7.67 5.56
C MET A 73 3.59 -8.30 5.31
N GLY A 74 4.11 -9.00 6.32
CA GLY A 74 5.37 -9.73 6.19
C GLY A 74 5.24 -11.03 5.41
N ALA A 75 6.38 -11.60 4.99
CA ALA A 75 6.44 -12.80 4.14
C ALA A 75 5.71 -14.02 4.74
N ILE A 76 5.66 -14.17 6.07
CA ILE A 76 4.95 -15.28 6.73
C ILE A 76 3.44 -15.17 6.54
N SER A 77 2.88 -13.97 6.74
CA SER A 77 1.45 -13.73 6.53
C SER A 77 1.10 -13.85 5.06
N LEU A 78 1.94 -13.29 4.19
CA LEU A 78 1.76 -13.36 2.74
C LEU A 78 1.83 -14.80 2.22
N SER A 79 2.74 -15.63 2.75
CA SER A 79 2.88 -17.03 2.34
C SER A 79 1.65 -17.86 2.73
N LYS A 80 1.09 -17.62 3.93
CA LYS A 80 -0.16 -18.25 4.38
C LYS A 80 -1.34 -17.85 3.51
N GLU A 81 -1.46 -16.57 3.21
CA GLU A 81 -2.52 -16.03 2.36
C GLU A 81 -2.46 -16.64 0.94
N LEU A 82 -1.26 -16.90 0.42
CA LEU A 82 -1.04 -17.44 -0.91
C LEU A 82 -0.96 -18.96 -0.99
N GLY A 83 -0.82 -19.67 0.14
CA GLY A 83 -0.53 -21.10 0.13
C GLY A 83 0.83 -21.45 -0.50
N ILE A 84 1.82 -20.55 -0.39
CA ILE A 84 3.17 -20.74 -0.96
C ILE A 84 4.23 -20.81 0.14
N SER A 85 5.48 -21.12 -0.25
CA SER A 85 6.59 -21.08 0.69
C SER A 85 6.91 -19.64 1.12
N LYS A 86 7.42 -19.49 2.35
CA LYS A 86 7.91 -18.19 2.87
C LYS A 86 8.95 -17.54 1.96
N GLN A 87 9.80 -18.35 1.31
CA GLN A 87 10.83 -17.86 0.39
C GLN A 87 10.21 -17.20 -0.85
N HIS A 88 9.22 -17.84 -1.48
CA HIS A 88 8.52 -17.25 -2.64
C HIS A 88 7.78 -15.98 -2.25
N ALA A 89 7.09 -15.98 -1.10
CA ALA A 89 6.45 -14.77 -0.59
C ALA A 89 7.44 -13.62 -0.37
N GLN A 90 8.63 -13.92 0.19
CA GLN A 90 9.70 -12.95 0.35
C GLN A 90 10.20 -12.40 -1.00
N GLN A 91 10.36 -13.26 -2.02
CA GLN A 91 10.74 -12.83 -3.37
C GLN A 91 9.69 -11.93 -4.01
N MET A 92 8.40 -12.19 -3.80
CA MET A 92 7.32 -11.31 -4.29
C MET A 92 7.37 -9.93 -3.64
N ILE A 93 7.60 -9.86 -2.33
CA ILE A 93 7.79 -8.59 -1.61
C ILE A 93 9.00 -7.84 -2.16
N ILE A 94 10.12 -8.53 -2.35
CA ILE A 94 11.34 -7.94 -2.93
C ILE A 94 11.07 -7.42 -4.34
N SER A 95 10.42 -8.24 -5.19
CA SER A 95 10.06 -7.85 -6.56
C SER A 95 9.17 -6.60 -6.57
N PHE A 96 8.19 -6.49 -5.67
CA PHE A 96 7.35 -5.30 -5.53
C PHE A 96 8.18 -4.05 -5.22
N PHE A 97 9.06 -4.10 -4.22
CA PHE A 97 9.89 -2.94 -3.86
C PHE A 97 11.02 -2.66 -4.87
N GLN A 98 11.45 -3.64 -5.64
CA GLN A 98 12.36 -3.41 -6.79
C GLN A 98 11.65 -2.67 -7.93
N LEU A 99 10.36 -2.92 -8.14
CA LEU A 99 9.55 -2.19 -9.10
C LEU A 99 9.29 -0.76 -8.65
N PHE A 100 9.07 -0.56 -7.36
CA PHE A 100 8.69 0.72 -6.76
C PHE A 100 9.66 1.11 -5.63
N PRO A 101 10.94 1.39 -5.94
CA PRO A 101 11.97 1.60 -4.92
C PRO A 101 11.68 2.79 -4.01
N LYS A 102 11.07 3.87 -4.51
CA LYS A 102 10.77 5.04 -3.68
C LYS A 102 9.63 4.80 -2.71
N VAL A 103 8.76 3.81 -2.97
CA VAL A 103 7.75 3.38 -1.99
C VAL A 103 8.44 2.87 -0.72
N ARG A 104 9.47 2.03 -0.87
CA ARG A 104 10.23 1.52 0.27
C ARG A 104 10.91 2.66 1.04
N THR A 105 11.61 3.54 0.33
CA THR A 105 12.28 4.71 0.92
C THR A 105 11.30 5.61 1.68
N TRP A 106 10.12 5.84 1.12
CA TRP A 106 9.07 6.62 1.77
C TRP A 106 8.56 5.94 3.05
N MET A 107 8.28 4.63 3.01
CA MET A 107 7.85 3.88 4.18
C MET A 107 8.90 3.93 5.30
N ASP A 108 10.17 3.65 4.97
CA ASP A 108 11.27 3.67 5.95
C ASP A 108 11.43 5.07 6.57
N LYS A 109 11.27 6.15 5.79
CA LYS A 109 11.27 7.53 6.30
C LYS A 109 10.13 7.79 7.28
N ILE A 110 8.90 7.37 6.97
CA ILE A 110 7.75 7.54 7.87
C ILE A 110 7.96 6.78 9.18
N LEU A 111 8.45 5.53 9.11
CA LEU A 111 8.72 4.73 10.30
C LEU A 111 9.84 5.31 11.15
N ALA A 112 10.92 5.80 10.53
CA ALA A 112 12.00 6.48 11.23
C ALA A 112 11.49 7.73 11.96
N MET A 113 10.72 8.59 11.28
CA MET A 113 10.08 9.77 11.89
C MET A 113 9.15 9.38 13.04
N CYS A 114 8.37 8.31 12.89
CA CYS A 114 7.46 7.85 13.92
C CYS A 114 8.20 7.32 15.16
N ARG A 115 9.33 6.62 14.97
CA ARG A 115 10.20 6.15 16.06
C ARG A 115 10.86 7.30 16.81
N THR A 116 11.26 8.36 16.10
CA THR A 116 11.84 9.54 16.75
C THR A 116 10.80 10.38 17.49
N ASN A 117 9.62 10.57 16.91
CA ASN A 117 8.64 11.54 17.41
C ASN A 117 7.52 10.92 18.27
N GLY A 118 7.34 9.60 18.22
CA GLY A 118 6.22 8.89 18.85
C GLY A 118 4.87 9.09 18.15
N PHE A 119 4.83 9.73 16.98
CA PHE A 119 3.63 9.94 16.17
C PHE A 119 3.93 10.04 14.68
N VAL A 120 2.91 9.76 13.86
CA VAL A 120 2.88 10.11 12.43
C VAL A 120 1.90 11.25 12.16
N SER A 121 2.13 11.99 11.07
CA SER A 121 1.21 13.02 10.59
C SER A 121 0.80 12.73 9.15
N THR A 122 -0.47 12.95 8.86
CA THR A 122 -0.95 13.05 7.48
C THR A 122 -0.50 14.39 6.86
N LEU A 123 -0.55 14.53 5.54
CA LEU A 123 -0.11 15.71 4.78
C LEU A 123 -0.80 17.08 5.15
N LEU A 124 -1.99 17.08 5.74
CA LEU A 124 -2.80 18.19 6.29
C LEU A 124 -2.57 18.36 7.80
N GLY A 125 -1.63 17.62 8.39
CA GLY A 125 -1.20 17.80 9.77
C GLY A 125 -1.99 17.04 10.83
N ARG A 126 -2.99 16.22 10.48
CA ARG A 126 -3.62 15.32 11.47
C ARG A 126 -2.58 14.34 12.01
N ARG A 127 -2.40 14.31 13.33
CA ARG A 127 -1.44 13.44 14.03
C ARG A 127 -2.09 12.19 14.59
N ARG A 128 -1.34 11.09 14.62
CA ARG A 128 -1.67 9.87 15.37
C ARG A 128 -0.47 9.45 16.20
N PHE A 129 -0.65 9.44 17.51
CA PHE A 129 0.35 8.96 18.47
C PHE A 129 0.38 7.43 18.50
N LEU A 130 1.57 6.86 18.52
CA LEU A 130 1.83 5.42 18.49
C LEU A 130 2.87 5.09 19.56
N PRO A 131 2.51 5.07 20.85
CA PRO A 131 3.46 4.89 21.95
C PRO A 131 4.18 3.52 21.93
N GLN A 132 3.59 2.52 21.27
CA GLN A 132 4.18 1.19 21.11
C GLN A 132 5.42 1.18 20.20
N ILE A 133 5.66 2.24 19.41
CA ILE A 133 6.79 2.30 18.50
C ILE A 133 8.11 2.71 19.19
N THR A 134 8.01 3.33 20.38
CA THR A 134 9.15 3.85 21.15
C THR A 134 9.44 3.05 22.41
N SER A 135 8.55 2.13 22.80
CA SER A 135 8.68 1.33 24.01
C SER A 135 9.37 -0.02 23.73
N ALA A 136 9.97 -0.63 24.76
CA ALA A 136 10.59 -1.95 24.68
C ALA A 136 9.51 -3.06 24.63
N VAL A 137 8.71 -3.06 23.57
CA VAL A 137 7.54 -3.92 23.41
C VAL A 137 7.89 -5.21 22.64
N LEU A 138 7.01 -6.22 22.75
CA LEU A 138 7.07 -7.42 21.93
C LEU A 138 7.13 -7.06 20.43
N GLN A 139 7.91 -7.81 19.66
CA GLN A 139 8.08 -7.59 18.22
C GLN A 139 6.76 -7.55 17.43
N THR A 140 5.74 -8.27 17.91
CA THR A 140 4.39 -8.26 17.32
C THR A 140 3.68 -6.91 17.46
N GLU A 141 3.87 -6.23 18.59
CA GLU A 141 3.27 -4.92 18.87
C GLU A 141 3.98 -3.82 18.09
N LEU A 142 5.31 -3.89 17.99
CA LEU A 142 6.09 -3.01 17.14
C LEU A 142 5.64 -3.12 15.67
N ALA A 143 5.54 -4.34 15.13
CA ALA A 143 5.05 -4.57 13.78
C ALA A 143 3.60 -4.08 13.58
N GLN A 144 2.75 -4.15 14.61
CA GLN A 144 1.42 -3.57 14.54
C GLN A 144 1.45 -2.03 14.52
N ALA A 145 2.30 -1.40 15.33
CA ALA A 145 2.47 0.05 15.35
C ALA A 145 3.00 0.59 14.02
N GLU A 146 3.97 -0.08 13.41
CA GLU A 146 4.51 0.27 12.09
C GLU A 146 3.44 0.21 11.00
N ARG A 147 2.62 -0.83 11.00
CA ARG A 147 1.47 -0.93 10.08
C ARG A 147 0.48 0.20 10.30
N GLN A 148 0.15 0.52 11.56
CA GLN A 148 -0.72 1.66 11.86
C GLN A 148 -0.13 3.00 11.40
N ALA A 149 1.18 3.18 11.51
CA ALA A 149 1.88 4.38 11.05
C ALA A 149 1.71 4.57 9.54
N ILE A 150 2.02 3.54 8.75
CA ILE A 150 1.88 3.58 7.28
C ILE A 150 0.42 3.74 6.89
N ASN A 151 -0.48 2.93 7.45
CA ASN A 151 -1.92 3.00 7.16
C ASN A 151 -2.46 4.40 7.43
N THR A 152 -2.04 5.05 8.51
CA THR A 152 -2.51 6.40 8.84
C THR A 152 -2.07 7.44 7.80
N CYS A 153 -0.88 7.29 7.21
CA CYS A 153 -0.39 8.22 6.19
C CYS A 153 -1.08 8.00 4.82
N ILE A 154 -1.39 6.75 4.47
CA ILE A 154 -2.05 6.40 3.20
C ILE A 154 -3.56 6.62 3.28
N GLN A 155 -4.17 6.24 4.40
CA GLN A 155 -5.60 6.29 4.58
C GLN A 155 -6.06 7.75 4.66
N VAL A 156 -6.91 8.07 3.70
CA VAL A 156 -7.22 9.43 3.30
C VAL A 156 -8.23 10.03 4.30
N ASP A 157 -7.92 11.21 4.85
CA ASP A 157 -8.97 12.06 5.44
C ASP A 157 -9.87 12.56 4.30
N VAL A 158 -11.19 12.60 4.50
CA VAL A 158 -12.19 12.89 3.44
C VAL A 158 -11.84 14.15 2.62
N ARG A 159 -11.12 15.10 3.22
CA ARG A 159 -10.67 16.37 2.61
C ARG A 159 -9.56 16.25 1.57
N TYR A 160 -8.71 15.23 1.58
CA TYR A 160 -7.63 15.09 0.58
C TYR A 160 -8.12 14.61 -0.79
N ARG A 161 -9.33 14.05 -0.87
CA ARG A 161 -9.90 13.53 -2.12
C ARG A 161 -9.91 14.57 -3.24
N TYR A 162 -9.99 15.86 -2.90
CA TYR A 162 -9.97 16.96 -3.86
C TYR A 162 -8.58 17.32 -4.39
N MET A 163 -7.51 17.13 -3.62
CA MET A 163 -6.18 17.65 -3.97
C MET A 163 -5.45 16.76 -5.00
N ILE A 164 -5.62 15.44 -4.91
CA ILE A 164 -5.01 14.49 -5.87
C ILE A 164 -5.66 14.55 -7.25
N PHE A 165 -6.93 14.97 -7.32
CA PHE A 165 -7.64 15.11 -8.58
C PHE A 165 -6.98 16.13 -9.52
N TYR A 166 -6.26 17.12 -8.98
CA TYR A 166 -5.57 18.13 -9.81
C TYR A 166 -4.14 17.74 -10.22
N THR A 167 -3.55 16.69 -9.65
CA THR A 167 -2.15 16.32 -9.93
C THR A 167 -2.01 15.12 -10.87
N TYR A 168 -3.01 14.23 -10.95
CA TYR A 168 -2.88 12.96 -11.68
C TYR A 168 -4.13 12.53 -12.47
N PHE A 169 -5.09 13.42 -12.68
CA PHE A 169 -6.29 13.18 -13.49
C PHE A 169 -6.58 14.35 -14.42
#